data_AF-A0A2T5LXH2-F1
#
_entry.id   AF-A0A2T5LXH2-F1
#
_cell.length_a   1.000
_cell.length_b   1.000
_cell.length_c   1.000
_cell.angle_alpha   90.00
_cell.angle_beta   90.00
_cell.angle_gamma   90.00
#
_symmetry.space_group_name_H-M   'P 1'
#
loop_
_entity.id
_entity.type
_entity.pdbx_description
1 polymer ?
#
loop_
_entity_poly.entity_id
_entity_poly.type
_entity_poly.pdbx_seq_one_letter_code
_entity_poly.pdbx_strand_id
1 'polypeptide(L)'
;MPKPKAFLKETKSKKKATPQLPRTADEFLAVGVEQEEAGEKWRAGDAAKSLRFFMRAINTYDEGLQRHPGAFDLAYNKARVQYEITQHPRLATQLSTPLVEVLRVALHSHREALRLEQDNADALFNTAQVLTSLAEAVTDTKRPGEDQLNQAVGFLQEAIELFQRCLILQELRYTEMQEQIKQMESGDMGPPEEPMQDAQEPAEADSKDSDQEQWAAVVEPVTKDTLVDTAVAQLDALTTLCNLLTYDPGVGLNWVEEYSSDLLQKKISAYVEGSNRQYEASLARAKFACALNEVLYRSGRTEVDTYYGTIASSFGPDLDLSADPEGLCSKADALVSFNTATTDQPPYHDPEAFGKSLGFRWQALSAAVDALTKASKLPDAENLPKIHIARGDAEMSRWKLGLSPWEYGMAQQNGVILLRNAQTYYRGAAALARRDGSAEEERDGTCKEAIAAAIEGHKEKLAQLKTTAPKELMTVAEDMVEDGWVTSPDMDALLS
;
A
#
# COMPACT_ATOMS: atom_id res chain seq x y z
N MET A 1 2.04 6.74 -7.50
CA MET A 1 1.34 8.02 -7.83
C MET A 1 0.62 7.81 -9.15
N PRO A 2 -0.66 8.19 -9.29
CA PRO A 2 -1.36 8.13 -10.58
C PRO A 2 -0.59 8.98 -11.62
N LYS A 3 -0.31 8.42 -12.79
CA LYS A 3 0.45 9.12 -13.84
C LYS A 3 -0.41 10.25 -14.43
N PRO A 4 0.08 11.50 -14.54
CA PRO A 4 -0.64 12.56 -15.21
C PRO A 4 -0.70 12.27 -16.71
N LYS A 5 -1.86 12.49 -17.35
CA LYS A 5 -1.90 12.57 -18.82
C LYS A 5 -1.08 13.79 -19.25
N ALA A 6 -0.06 13.57 -20.08
CA ALA A 6 0.70 14.66 -20.68
C ALA A 6 -0.13 15.31 -21.80
N PHE A 7 -0.47 16.58 -21.63
CA PHE A 7 -1.13 17.36 -22.66
C PHE A 7 -0.15 18.38 -23.25
N LEU A 8 -0.04 18.41 -24.58
CA LEU A 8 0.78 19.41 -25.28
C LEU A 8 -0.05 20.69 -25.50
N LYS A 9 0.37 21.78 -24.87
CA LYS A 9 -0.14 23.12 -25.15
C LYS A 9 0.63 23.73 -26.33
N GLU A 10 -0.04 24.12 -27.40
CA GLU A 10 0.59 24.97 -28.42
C GLU A 10 0.98 26.32 -27.78
N THR A 11 2.26 26.68 -27.90
CA THR A 11 2.79 27.88 -27.24
C THR A 11 2.47 29.12 -28.07
N LYS A 12 1.51 29.94 -27.60
CA LYS A 12 1.45 31.36 -27.99
C LYS A 12 1.41 32.28 -26.77
N SER A 13 2.04 33.43 -26.99
CA SER A 13 2.41 34.46 -26.03
C SER A 13 1.24 34.97 -25.17
N LYS A 14 1.46 35.02 -23.84
CA LYS A 14 0.60 35.67 -22.84
C LYS A 14 0.22 37.10 -23.26
N LYS A 15 -1.03 37.29 -23.70
CA LYS A 15 -1.74 38.57 -23.52
C LYS A 15 -2.74 38.41 -22.38
N LYS A 16 -2.67 39.32 -21.41
CA LYS A 16 -3.64 39.43 -20.32
C LYS A 16 -5.02 39.75 -20.92
N ALA A 17 -5.81 38.73 -21.20
CA ALA A 17 -7.25 38.86 -21.39
C ALA A 17 -7.91 38.86 -20.00
N THR A 18 -8.91 39.72 -19.83
CA THR A 18 -9.86 39.71 -18.70
C THR A 18 -10.34 38.27 -18.47
N PRO A 19 -10.45 37.75 -17.22
CA PRO A 19 -10.85 36.36 -17.00
C PRO A 19 -12.28 36.18 -17.52
N GLN A 20 -12.42 35.65 -18.73
CA GLN A 20 -13.70 35.14 -19.21
C GLN A 20 -13.98 33.85 -18.43
N LEU A 21 -15.20 33.73 -17.92
CA LEU A 21 -15.65 32.49 -17.30
C LEU A 21 -15.60 31.36 -18.35
N PRO A 22 -15.05 30.19 -18.02
CA PRO A 22 -15.01 29.05 -18.94
C PRO A 22 -16.41 28.63 -19.38
N ARG A 23 -16.53 28.22 -20.64
CA ARG A 23 -17.78 27.88 -21.33
C ARG A 23 -17.72 26.51 -21.96
N THR A 24 -16.61 26.13 -22.59
CA THR A 24 -16.43 24.81 -23.21
C THR A 24 -15.78 23.83 -22.24
N ALA A 25 -15.91 22.52 -22.50
CA ALA A 25 -15.24 21.50 -21.69
C ALA A 25 -13.73 21.72 -21.64
N ASP A 26 -13.10 22.05 -22.77
CA ASP A 26 -11.66 22.32 -22.87
C ASP A 26 -11.22 23.56 -22.06
N GLU A 27 -12.04 24.61 -22.02
CA GLU A 27 -11.75 25.80 -21.19
C GLU A 27 -11.82 25.48 -19.69
N PHE A 28 -12.80 24.67 -19.27
CA PHE A 28 -12.86 24.17 -17.88
C PHE A 28 -11.66 23.27 -17.56
N LEU A 29 -11.28 22.40 -18.50
CA LEU A 29 -10.13 21.51 -18.37
C LEU A 29 -8.84 22.33 -18.19
N ALA A 30 -8.61 23.31 -19.06
CA ALA A 30 -7.43 24.17 -19.01
C ALA A 30 -7.32 24.93 -17.67
N VAL A 31 -8.42 25.52 -17.19
CA VAL A 31 -8.44 26.22 -15.91
C VAL A 31 -8.19 25.26 -14.74
N GLY A 32 -8.76 24.05 -14.79
CA GLY A 32 -8.51 23.02 -13.78
C GLY A 32 -7.03 22.62 -13.72
N VAL A 33 -6.42 22.32 -14.87
CA VAL A 33 -5.00 21.97 -14.97
C VAL A 33 -4.10 23.09 -14.45
N GLU A 34 -4.37 24.35 -14.80
CA GLU A 34 -3.61 25.50 -14.27
C GLU A 34 -3.67 25.60 -12.74
N GLN A 35 -4.82 25.25 -12.15
CA GLN A 35 -5.00 25.24 -10.70
C GLN A 35 -4.27 24.05 -10.05
N GLU A 36 -4.26 22.88 -10.68
CA GLU A 36 -3.45 21.75 -10.24
C GLU A 36 -1.96 22.08 -10.22
N GLU A 37 -1.42 22.59 -11.33
CA GLU A 37 -0.02 23.04 -11.42
C GLU A 37 0.31 24.09 -10.35
N ALA A 38 -0.64 24.98 -10.05
CA ALA A 38 -0.48 25.93 -8.96
C ALA A 38 -0.43 25.21 -7.60
N GLY A 39 -1.29 24.20 -7.38
CA GLY A 39 -1.26 23.34 -6.20
C GLY A 39 0.07 22.63 -6.01
N GLU A 40 0.62 22.05 -7.07
CA GLU A 40 1.90 21.35 -7.06
C GLU A 40 3.04 22.26 -6.57
N LYS A 41 3.07 23.51 -7.04
CA LYS A 41 4.11 24.49 -6.66
C LYS A 41 4.17 24.78 -5.17
N TRP A 42 3.04 24.67 -4.46
CA TRP A 42 2.99 24.89 -3.01
C TRP A 42 3.14 23.60 -2.19
N ARG A 43 3.12 22.42 -2.83
CA ARG A 43 3.08 21.10 -2.17
C ARG A 43 4.22 20.89 -1.17
N ALA A 44 5.45 21.30 -1.52
CA ALA A 44 6.63 21.18 -0.67
C ALA A 44 6.74 22.25 0.44
N GLY A 45 5.99 23.36 0.34
CA GLY A 45 6.08 24.48 1.28
C GLY A 45 4.84 24.57 2.16
N ASP A 46 3.77 25.11 1.59
CA ASP A 46 2.50 25.43 2.25
C ASP A 46 1.42 24.43 1.80
N ALA A 47 1.33 23.32 2.53
CA ALA A 47 0.40 22.24 2.23
C ALA A 47 -1.07 22.70 2.28
N ALA A 48 -1.44 23.59 3.19
CA ALA A 48 -2.79 24.15 3.26
C ALA A 48 -3.12 24.99 2.02
N LYS A 49 -2.16 25.77 1.51
CA LYS A 49 -2.33 26.51 0.25
C LYS A 49 -2.37 25.60 -0.96
N SER A 50 -1.53 24.57 -1.00
CA SER A 50 -1.56 23.53 -2.03
C SER A 50 -2.94 22.87 -2.09
N LEU A 51 -3.48 22.43 -0.95
CA LEU A 51 -4.83 21.85 -0.85
C LEU A 51 -5.91 22.82 -1.36
N ARG A 52 -5.84 24.11 -1.02
CA ARG A 52 -6.80 25.11 -1.54
C ARG A 52 -6.81 25.22 -3.06
N PHE A 53 -5.66 25.02 -3.72
CA PHE A 53 -5.59 25.01 -5.18
C PHE A 53 -6.21 23.74 -5.77
N PHE A 54 -5.91 22.56 -5.21
CA PHE A 54 -6.54 21.31 -5.66
C PHE A 54 -8.07 21.33 -5.46
N MET A 55 -8.56 21.87 -4.33
CA MET A 55 -10.00 22.02 -4.10
C MET A 55 -10.66 22.97 -5.12
N ARG A 56 -9.94 24.01 -5.57
CA ARG A 56 -10.42 24.87 -6.67
C ARG A 56 -10.47 24.10 -7.99
N ALA A 57 -9.47 23.26 -8.27
CA ALA A 57 -9.44 22.46 -9.49
C ALA A 57 -10.64 21.51 -9.54
N ILE A 58 -10.91 20.80 -8.42
CA ILE A 58 -12.09 19.95 -8.25
C ILE A 58 -13.38 20.73 -8.53
N ASN A 59 -13.55 21.92 -7.92
CA ASN A 59 -14.72 22.76 -8.15
C ASN A 59 -14.85 23.20 -9.61
N THR A 60 -13.74 23.52 -10.27
CA THR A 60 -13.72 23.88 -11.70
C THR A 60 -14.19 22.71 -12.56
N TYR A 61 -13.70 21.50 -12.29
CA TYR A 61 -14.16 20.30 -12.99
C TYR A 61 -15.63 20.00 -12.71
N ASP A 62 -16.10 20.19 -11.48
CA ASP A 62 -17.52 20.02 -11.12
C ASP A 62 -18.43 20.99 -11.88
N GLU A 63 -18.07 22.27 -11.94
CA GLU A 63 -18.82 23.26 -12.74
C GLU A 63 -18.82 22.91 -14.24
N GLY A 64 -17.70 22.40 -14.75
CA GLY A 64 -17.58 21.92 -16.12
C GLY A 64 -18.50 20.72 -16.39
N LEU A 65 -18.52 19.72 -15.51
CA LEU A 65 -19.36 18.52 -15.63
C LEU A 65 -20.85 18.82 -15.51
N GLN A 66 -21.26 19.85 -14.77
CA GLN A 66 -22.66 20.30 -14.75
C GLN A 66 -23.13 20.79 -16.13
N ARG A 67 -22.23 21.35 -16.94
CA ARG A 67 -22.53 21.86 -18.29
C ARG A 67 -22.24 20.84 -19.38
N HIS A 68 -21.25 19.98 -19.16
CA HIS A 68 -20.75 18.99 -20.10
C HIS A 68 -20.67 17.61 -19.43
N PRO A 69 -21.82 16.95 -19.12
CA PRO A 69 -21.82 15.71 -18.34
C PRO A 69 -21.10 14.53 -18.99
N GLY A 70 -20.96 14.56 -20.33
CA GLY A 70 -20.26 13.54 -21.10
C GLY A 70 -18.75 13.77 -21.25
N ALA A 71 -18.19 14.83 -20.67
CA ALA A 71 -16.78 15.15 -20.84
C ALA A 71 -15.89 14.26 -19.96
N PHE A 72 -15.39 13.16 -20.54
CA PHE A 72 -14.55 12.18 -19.84
C PHE A 72 -13.33 12.83 -19.17
N ASP A 73 -12.59 13.70 -19.86
CA ASP A 73 -11.36 14.28 -19.29
C ASP A 73 -11.65 15.15 -18.06
N LEU A 74 -12.80 15.82 -17.98
CA LEU A 74 -13.21 16.54 -16.76
C LEU A 74 -13.52 15.56 -15.62
N ALA A 75 -14.25 14.48 -15.90
CA ALA A 75 -14.59 13.46 -14.92
C ALA A 75 -13.35 12.74 -14.39
N TYR A 76 -12.44 12.35 -15.31
CA TYR A 76 -11.20 11.67 -15.00
C TYR A 76 -10.25 12.54 -14.16
N ASN A 77 -10.01 13.79 -14.57
CA ASN A 77 -9.11 14.67 -13.81
C ASN A 77 -9.69 15.04 -12.44
N LYS A 78 -11.01 15.26 -12.32
CA LYS A 78 -11.66 15.42 -11.03
C LYS A 78 -11.37 14.22 -10.12
N ALA A 79 -11.62 13.01 -10.61
CA ALA A 79 -11.44 11.78 -9.85
C ALA A 79 -9.98 11.60 -9.42
N ARG A 80 -9.02 11.79 -10.35
CA ARG A 80 -7.58 11.70 -10.07
C ARG A 80 -7.15 12.69 -8.99
N VAL A 81 -7.53 13.97 -9.08
CA VAL A 81 -7.12 14.98 -8.10
C VAL A 81 -7.70 14.67 -6.71
N GLN A 82 -8.96 14.21 -6.65
CA GLN A 82 -9.56 13.79 -5.38
C GLN A 82 -8.75 12.67 -4.72
N TYR A 83 -8.31 11.68 -5.49
CA TYR A 83 -7.47 10.60 -4.99
C TYR A 83 -6.05 11.09 -4.63
N GLU A 84 -5.43 11.93 -5.45
CA GLU A 84 -4.07 12.41 -5.21
C GLU A 84 -3.92 13.16 -3.87
N ILE A 85 -4.93 13.94 -3.48
CA ILE A 85 -4.98 14.62 -2.18
C ILE A 85 -4.88 13.62 -1.02
N THR A 86 -5.50 12.45 -1.14
CA THR A 86 -5.50 11.43 -0.08
C THR A 86 -4.17 10.70 0.02
N GLN A 87 -3.43 10.58 -1.09
CA GLN A 87 -2.19 9.82 -1.15
C GLN A 87 -0.97 10.61 -0.66
N HIS A 88 -1.02 11.95 -0.69
CA HIS A 88 0.10 12.77 -0.25
C HIS A 88 0.03 13.04 1.27
N PRO A 89 0.97 12.55 2.11
CA PRO A 89 0.84 12.62 3.57
C PRO A 89 0.63 14.04 4.13
N ARG A 90 1.32 15.03 3.55
CA ARG A 90 1.17 16.43 3.97
C ARG A 90 -0.16 17.07 3.55
N LEU A 91 -0.83 16.54 2.52
CA LEU A 91 -2.15 17.03 2.11
C LEU A 91 -3.24 16.29 2.89
N ALA A 92 -3.10 14.97 3.04
CA ALA A 92 -4.00 14.13 3.84
C ALA A 92 -4.13 14.65 5.28
N THR A 93 -3.04 15.06 5.92
CA THR A 93 -3.05 15.67 7.26
C THR A 93 -3.77 17.02 7.36
N GLN A 94 -4.09 17.66 6.23
CA GLN A 94 -4.86 18.91 6.19
C GLN A 94 -6.37 18.67 6.00
N LEU A 95 -6.79 17.42 5.77
CA LEU A 95 -8.19 17.07 5.58
C LEU A 95 -8.95 17.19 6.91
N SER A 96 -10.06 17.92 6.90
CA SER A 96 -11.00 17.97 8.03
C SER A 96 -11.98 16.78 8.04
N THR A 97 -12.15 16.15 6.88
CA THR A 97 -13.05 15.02 6.67
C THR A 97 -12.27 13.71 6.85
N PRO A 98 -12.84 12.68 7.49
CA PRO A 98 -12.19 11.38 7.64
C PRO A 98 -11.72 10.80 6.30
N LEU A 99 -10.52 10.23 6.28
CA LEU A 99 -9.87 9.72 5.06
C LEU A 99 -10.76 8.76 4.27
N VAL A 100 -11.43 7.82 4.96
CA VAL A 100 -12.37 6.86 4.38
C VAL A 100 -13.49 7.56 3.61
N GLU A 101 -14.04 8.66 4.13
CA GLU A 101 -15.12 9.40 3.45
C GLU A 101 -14.60 10.10 2.19
N VAL A 102 -13.39 10.67 2.25
CA VAL A 102 -12.76 11.32 1.08
C VAL A 102 -12.44 10.29 -0.01
N LEU A 103 -11.93 9.11 0.35
CA LEU A 103 -11.68 8.01 -0.57
C LEU A 103 -12.97 7.47 -1.21
N ARG A 104 -14.10 7.42 -0.48
CA ARG A 104 -15.41 7.06 -1.07
C ARG A 104 -15.88 8.08 -2.09
N VAL A 105 -15.65 9.38 -1.84
CA VAL A 105 -15.95 10.44 -2.82
C VAL A 105 -15.08 10.28 -4.07
N ALA A 106 -13.78 10.02 -3.90
CA ALA A 106 -12.88 9.75 -5.02
C ALA A 106 -13.34 8.53 -5.83
N LEU A 107 -13.67 7.41 -5.15
CA LEU A 107 -14.19 6.20 -5.80
C LEU A 107 -15.46 6.45 -6.60
N HIS A 108 -16.38 7.26 -6.06
CA HIS A 108 -17.59 7.63 -6.78
C HIS A 108 -17.26 8.38 -8.08
N SER A 109 -16.41 9.40 -8.03
CA SER A 109 -15.98 10.15 -9.22
C SER A 109 -15.24 9.25 -10.23
N HIS A 110 -14.41 8.32 -9.75
CA HIS A 110 -13.72 7.34 -10.59
C HIS A 110 -14.70 6.42 -11.34
N ARG A 111 -15.73 5.94 -10.66
CA ARG A 111 -16.81 5.15 -11.28
C ARG A 111 -17.61 5.95 -12.30
N GLU A 112 -17.89 7.23 -12.05
CA GLU A 112 -18.53 8.08 -13.05
C GLU A 112 -17.65 8.27 -14.30
N ALA A 113 -16.33 8.48 -14.13
CA ALA A 113 -15.40 8.55 -15.27
C ALA A 113 -15.36 7.23 -16.06
N LEU A 114 -15.31 6.08 -15.38
CA LEU A 114 -15.35 4.77 -16.03
C LEU A 114 -16.66 4.47 -16.76
N ARG A 115 -17.78 5.04 -16.34
CA ARG A 115 -19.05 4.92 -17.08
C ARG A 115 -19.01 5.61 -18.44
N LEU A 116 -18.24 6.69 -18.56
CA LEU A 116 -18.06 7.43 -19.81
C LEU A 116 -17.09 6.70 -20.75
N GLU A 117 -15.97 6.18 -20.23
CA GLU A 117 -15.01 5.38 -21.00
C GLU A 117 -14.61 4.10 -20.23
N GLN A 118 -15.24 2.98 -20.56
CA GLN A 118 -15.07 1.72 -19.82
C GLN A 118 -13.73 1.02 -20.11
N ASP A 119 -13.17 1.21 -21.30
CA ASP A 119 -11.90 0.59 -21.76
C ASP A 119 -10.70 1.55 -21.66
N ASN A 120 -10.80 2.55 -20.78
CA ASN A 120 -9.70 3.44 -20.49
C ASN A 120 -8.77 2.82 -19.43
N ALA A 121 -7.58 2.36 -19.86
CA ALA A 121 -6.62 1.68 -18.99
C ALA A 121 -6.23 2.51 -17.75
N ASP A 122 -6.02 3.82 -17.90
CA ASP A 122 -5.64 4.67 -16.77
C ASP A 122 -6.80 4.85 -15.77
N ALA A 123 -8.02 4.96 -16.27
CA ALA A 123 -9.21 5.02 -15.42
C ALA A 123 -9.42 3.71 -14.65
N LEU A 124 -9.20 2.55 -15.31
CA LEU A 124 -9.28 1.24 -14.67
C LEU A 124 -8.22 1.11 -13.57
N PHE A 125 -6.96 1.38 -13.90
CA PHE A 125 -5.84 1.31 -12.96
C PHE A 125 -6.05 2.22 -11.74
N ASN A 126 -6.39 3.49 -11.97
CA ASN A 126 -6.56 4.43 -10.85
C ASN A 126 -7.79 4.10 -9.99
N THR A 127 -8.88 3.58 -10.58
CA THR A 127 -10.04 3.14 -9.81
C THR A 127 -9.69 1.95 -8.92
N ALA A 128 -8.92 1.00 -9.44
CA ALA A 128 -8.41 -0.13 -8.67
C ALA A 128 -7.50 0.33 -7.51
N GLN A 129 -6.60 1.30 -7.74
CA GLN A 129 -5.80 1.88 -6.66
C GLN A 129 -6.65 2.51 -5.55
N VAL A 130 -7.71 3.24 -5.91
CA VAL A 130 -8.62 3.84 -4.92
C VAL A 130 -9.32 2.77 -4.08
N LEU A 131 -9.76 1.68 -4.71
CA LEU A 131 -10.37 0.54 -4.01
C LEU A 131 -9.38 -0.12 -3.05
N THR A 132 -8.12 -0.32 -3.44
CA THR A 132 -7.08 -0.85 -2.57
C THR A 132 -6.84 0.06 -1.36
N SER A 133 -6.62 1.37 -1.57
CA SER A 133 -6.44 2.32 -0.46
C SER A 133 -7.69 2.41 0.43
N LEU A 134 -8.88 2.27 -0.13
CA LEU A 134 -10.11 2.27 0.66
C LEU A 134 -10.22 1.00 1.51
N ALA A 135 -9.82 -0.16 0.98
CA ALA A 135 -9.74 -1.40 1.75
C ALA A 135 -8.78 -1.25 2.94
N GLU A 136 -7.56 -0.77 2.69
CA GLU A 136 -6.56 -0.49 3.74
C GLU A 136 -7.13 0.46 4.80
N ALA A 137 -7.71 1.59 4.38
CA ALA A 137 -8.22 2.61 5.29
C ALA A 137 -9.43 2.16 6.13
N VAL A 138 -10.33 1.32 5.59
CA VAL A 138 -11.46 0.80 6.39
C VAL A 138 -11.03 -0.29 7.37
N THR A 139 -9.87 -0.91 7.14
CA THR A 139 -9.26 -1.91 8.03
C THR A 139 -8.08 -1.37 8.83
N ASP A 140 -7.83 -0.05 8.82
CA ASP A 140 -6.74 0.62 9.56
C ASP A 140 -7.04 0.71 11.07
N THR A 141 -7.35 -0.44 11.66
CA THR A 141 -7.59 -0.66 13.07
C THR A 141 -7.07 -2.03 13.42
N LYS A 142 -6.63 -2.23 14.67
CA LYS A 142 -6.07 -3.52 15.12
C LYS A 142 -7.05 -4.69 14.95
N ARG A 143 -8.36 -4.42 15.05
CA ARG A 143 -9.44 -5.39 14.88
C ARG A 143 -10.59 -4.78 14.08
N PRO A 144 -10.54 -4.87 12.74
CA PRO A 144 -11.69 -4.49 11.94
C PRO A 144 -12.88 -5.41 12.26
N GLY A 145 -14.07 -4.82 12.40
CA GLY A 145 -15.30 -5.58 12.55
C GLY A 145 -15.64 -6.39 11.29
N GLU A 146 -16.52 -7.39 11.41
CA GLU A 146 -16.91 -8.27 10.31
C GLU A 146 -17.43 -7.49 9.08
N ASP A 147 -18.23 -6.44 9.30
CA ASP A 147 -18.71 -5.57 8.22
C ASP A 147 -17.57 -4.82 7.49
N GLN A 148 -16.55 -4.39 8.23
CA GLN A 148 -15.37 -3.72 7.65
C GLN A 148 -14.53 -4.69 6.84
N LEU A 149 -14.33 -5.91 7.36
CA LEU A 149 -13.64 -6.99 6.66
C LEU A 149 -14.36 -7.35 5.35
N ASN A 150 -15.67 -7.61 5.42
CA ASN A 150 -16.48 -7.94 4.25
C ASN A 150 -16.43 -6.83 3.19
N GLN A 151 -16.49 -5.57 3.63
CA GLN A 151 -16.37 -4.43 2.74
C GLN A 151 -14.99 -4.33 2.09
N ALA A 152 -13.91 -4.50 2.85
CA ALA A 152 -12.54 -4.44 2.34
C ALA A 152 -12.25 -5.57 1.35
N VAL A 153 -12.71 -6.79 1.64
CA VAL A 153 -12.64 -7.94 0.72
C VAL A 153 -13.36 -7.61 -0.59
N GLY A 154 -14.57 -7.06 -0.52
CA GLY A 154 -15.32 -6.65 -1.72
C GLY A 154 -14.58 -5.60 -2.56
N PHE A 155 -13.95 -4.60 -1.91
CA PHE A 155 -13.15 -3.61 -2.62
C PHE A 155 -11.92 -4.22 -3.29
N LEU A 156 -11.20 -5.12 -2.62
CA LEU A 156 -10.00 -5.75 -3.18
C LEU A 156 -10.33 -6.70 -4.34
N GLN A 157 -11.44 -7.43 -4.25
CA GLN A 157 -11.92 -8.27 -5.35
C GLN A 157 -12.23 -7.42 -6.60
N GLU A 158 -12.97 -6.33 -6.44
CA GLU A 158 -13.25 -5.39 -7.53
C GLU A 158 -11.94 -4.76 -8.07
N ALA A 159 -11.00 -4.39 -7.20
CA ALA A 159 -9.72 -3.80 -7.60
C ALA A 159 -8.91 -4.75 -8.50
N ILE A 160 -8.82 -6.02 -8.13
CA ILE A 160 -8.06 -7.03 -8.87
C ILE A 160 -8.72 -7.34 -10.22
N GLU A 161 -10.05 -7.37 -10.31
CA GLU A 161 -10.77 -7.49 -11.58
C GLU A 161 -10.47 -6.30 -12.51
N LEU A 162 -10.46 -5.08 -11.96
CA LEU A 162 -10.11 -3.86 -12.71
C LEU A 162 -8.63 -3.85 -13.13
N PHE A 163 -7.70 -4.26 -12.27
CA PHE A 163 -6.29 -4.43 -12.64
C PHE A 163 -6.12 -5.47 -13.73
N GLN A 164 -6.85 -6.59 -13.67
CA GLN A 164 -6.80 -7.63 -14.70
C GLN A 164 -7.29 -7.10 -16.05
N ARG A 165 -8.41 -6.38 -16.07
CA ARG A 165 -8.92 -5.73 -17.30
C ARG A 165 -7.93 -4.70 -17.84
N CYS A 166 -7.35 -3.87 -16.96
CA CYS A 166 -6.30 -2.92 -17.32
C CYS A 166 -5.10 -3.62 -17.96
N LEU A 167 -4.62 -4.69 -17.36
CA LEU A 167 -3.47 -5.45 -17.83
C LEU A 167 -3.73 -6.05 -19.22
N ILE A 168 -4.92 -6.63 -19.46
CA ILE A 168 -5.30 -7.17 -20.77
C ILE A 168 -5.27 -6.08 -21.85
N LEU A 169 -5.82 -4.89 -21.56
CA LEU A 169 -5.82 -3.77 -22.51
C LEU A 169 -4.39 -3.26 -22.78
N GLN A 170 -3.55 -3.22 -21.75
CA GLN A 170 -2.15 -2.84 -21.90
C GLN A 170 -1.35 -3.88 -22.70
N GLU A 171 -1.57 -5.18 -22.48
CA GLU A 171 -0.95 -6.27 -23.25
C GLU A 171 -1.31 -6.18 -24.74
N LEU A 172 -2.58 -5.90 -25.05
CA LEU A 172 -3.06 -5.70 -26.42
C LEU A 172 -2.33 -4.52 -27.07
N ARG A 173 -2.37 -3.33 -26.44
CA ARG A 173 -1.71 -2.11 -26.93
C ARG A 173 -0.20 -2.28 -27.10
N TYR A 174 0.45 -2.99 -26.17
CA TYR A 174 1.87 -3.30 -26.26
C TYR A 174 2.16 -4.16 -27.50
N THR A 175 1.35 -5.19 -27.75
CA THR A 175 1.51 -6.10 -28.89
C THR A 175 1.30 -5.38 -30.21
N GLU A 176 0.23 -4.58 -30.33
CA GLU A 176 -0.06 -3.75 -31.50
C GLU A 176 1.10 -2.81 -31.82
N MET A 177 1.65 -2.13 -30.80
CA MET A 177 2.81 -1.25 -30.97
C MET A 177 4.05 -2.03 -31.45
N GLN A 178 4.32 -3.21 -30.90
CA GLN A 178 5.45 -4.04 -31.34
C GLN A 178 5.30 -4.50 -32.80
N GLU A 179 4.08 -4.80 -33.24
CA GLU A 179 3.82 -5.15 -34.64
C GLU A 179 4.01 -3.96 -35.58
N GLN A 180 3.52 -2.77 -35.20
CA GLN A 180 3.74 -1.54 -35.96
C GLN A 180 5.23 -1.22 -36.11
N ILE A 181 6.02 -1.35 -35.04
CA ILE A 181 7.47 -1.15 -35.07
C ILE A 181 8.13 -2.14 -36.05
N LYS A 182 7.77 -3.43 -35.99
CA LYS A 182 8.31 -4.45 -36.89
C LYS A 182 7.98 -4.17 -38.37
N GLN A 183 6.76 -3.72 -38.66
CA GLN A 183 6.34 -3.36 -40.03
C GLN A 183 7.11 -2.15 -40.57
N MET A 184 7.35 -1.15 -39.71
CA MET A 184 8.20 0.00 -40.05
C MET A 184 9.65 -0.42 -40.30
N GLU A 185 10.20 -1.32 -39.49
CA GLU A 185 11.58 -1.83 -39.62
C GLU A 185 11.77 -2.73 -40.84
N SER A 186 10.73 -3.47 -41.26
CA SER A 186 10.79 -4.36 -42.43
C SER A 186 10.65 -3.63 -43.77
N GLY A 187 10.38 -2.32 -43.76
CA GLY A 187 10.28 -1.49 -44.97
C GLY A 187 9.07 -1.79 -45.86
N ASP A 188 8.06 -2.47 -45.34
CA ASP A 188 6.85 -2.87 -46.06
C ASP A 188 5.73 -1.87 -45.78
N MET A 189 5.88 -0.65 -46.28
CA MET A 189 4.82 0.37 -46.25
C MET A 189 4.26 0.57 -47.65
N GLY A 190 3.05 0.05 -47.88
CA GLY A 190 2.08 0.71 -48.76
C GLY A 190 1.79 2.13 -48.26
N PRO A 191 1.20 3.01 -49.08
CA PRO A 191 0.98 4.41 -48.71
C PRO A 191 0.20 4.50 -47.39
N PRO A 192 0.52 5.45 -46.51
CA PRO A 192 -0.07 5.53 -45.17
C PRO A 192 -1.59 5.68 -45.29
N GLU A 193 -2.33 4.73 -44.73
CA GLU A 193 -3.74 4.96 -44.41
C GLU A 193 -3.78 5.97 -43.27
N GLU A 194 -4.37 7.13 -43.54
CA GLU A 194 -4.66 8.11 -42.51
C GLU A 194 -5.47 7.45 -41.38
N PRO A 195 -5.22 7.80 -40.11
CA PRO A 195 -6.04 7.32 -39.01
C PRO A 195 -7.49 7.71 -39.29
N MET A 196 -8.38 6.71 -39.39
CA MET A 196 -9.82 6.90 -39.48
C MET A 196 -10.31 7.70 -38.27
N GLN A 197 -10.43 9.01 -38.43
CA GLN A 197 -11.32 9.82 -37.63
C GLN A 197 -12.73 9.59 -38.17
N ASP A 198 -13.62 9.07 -37.32
CA ASP A 198 -15.06 9.18 -37.52
C ASP A 198 -15.43 10.67 -37.56
N ALA A 199 -15.51 11.23 -38.77
CA ALA A 199 -16.04 12.56 -39.02
C ALA A 199 -17.36 12.43 -39.77
N GLN A 200 -18.46 12.68 -39.06
CA GLN A 200 -19.76 12.96 -39.65
C GLN A 200 -19.72 14.30 -40.43
N GLU A 201 -20.58 14.34 -41.45
CA GLU A 201 -20.71 15.27 -42.58
C GLU A 201 -20.67 16.80 -42.32
N PRO A 202 -20.40 17.59 -43.38
CA PRO A 202 -20.06 19.01 -43.30
C PRO A 202 -21.30 19.93 -43.29
N ALA A 203 -21.23 21.00 -42.50
CA ALA A 203 -22.10 22.16 -42.67
C ALA A 203 -21.26 23.45 -42.65
N GLU A 204 -21.69 24.37 -43.51
CA GLU A 204 -20.97 25.48 -44.10
C GLU A 204 -20.45 26.55 -43.13
N ALA A 205 -19.44 27.25 -43.66
CA ALA A 205 -18.74 28.36 -43.06
C ALA A 205 -19.64 29.51 -42.59
N ASP A 206 -19.36 30.02 -41.39
CA ASP A 206 -19.20 31.46 -41.22
C ASP A 206 -18.14 31.75 -40.16
N SER A 207 -17.14 32.53 -40.55
CA SER A 207 -15.91 32.78 -39.82
C SER A 207 -16.04 33.98 -38.90
N LYS A 208 -15.76 33.79 -37.60
CA LYS A 208 -15.11 34.80 -36.75
C LYS A 208 -14.17 34.11 -35.77
N ASP A 209 -12.88 34.43 -35.92
CA ASP A 209 -11.76 34.06 -35.04
C ASP A 209 -12.15 34.11 -33.55
N SER A 210 -12.34 32.93 -32.97
CA SER A 210 -11.89 32.65 -31.61
C SER A 210 -10.78 31.63 -31.75
N ASP A 211 -9.55 32.01 -31.40
CA ASP A 211 -8.46 31.07 -31.16
C ASP A 211 -8.92 30.11 -30.03
N GLN A 212 -9.62 29.02 -30.39
CA GLN A 212 -9.95 27.94 -29.47
C GLN A 212 -8.67 27.14 -29.25
N GLU A 213 -8.15 27.16 -28.00
CA GLU A 213 -7.07 26.27 -27.59
C GLU A 213 -7.57 24.82 -27.72
N GLN A 214 -7.22 24.14 -28.83
CA GLN A 214 -7.58 22.75 -29.07
C GLN A 214 -6.55 21.84 -28.39
N TRP A 215 -7.02 20.96 -27.51
CA TRP A 215 -6.16 20.03 -26.78
C TRP A 215 -6.03 18.70 -27.54
N ALA A 216 -4.80 18.25 -27.76
CA ALA A 216 -4.51 16.91 -28.26
C ALA A 216 -4.00 16.04 -27.10
N ALA A 217 -4.63 14.89 -26.88
CA ALA A 217 -4.18 13.93 -25.88
C ALA A 217 -2.97 13.17 -26.44
N VAL A 218 -1.81 13.31 -25.79
CA VAL A 218 -0.66 12.44 -26.07
C VAL A 218 -0.91 11.12 -25.36
N VAL A 219 -1.21 10.06 -26.10
CA VAL A 219 -1.29 8.71 -25.55
C VAL A 219 0.13 8.20 -25.38
N GLU A 220 0.58 8.06 -24.13
CA GLU A 220 1.88 7.46 -23.85
C GLU A 220 1.89 5.99 -24.31
N PRO A 221 2.96 5.54 -24.97
CA PRO A 221 3.06 4.16 -25.42
C PRO A 221 3.10 3.23 -24.21
N VAL A 222 2.37 2.12 -24.28
CA VAL A 222 2.48 1.06 -23.27
C VAL A 222 3.86 0.43 -23.38
N THR A 223 4.60 0.41 -22.28
CA THR A 223 5.93 -0.20 -22.19
C THR A 223 5.91 -1.45 -21.33
N LYS A 224 7.00 -2.23 -21.34
CA LYS A 224 7.22 -3.31 -20.37
C LYS A 224 7.12 -2.81 -18.93
N ASP A 225 7.66 -1.63 -18.65
CA ASP A 225 7.56 -1.02 -17.32
C ASP A 225 6.10 -0.74 -16.92
N THR A 226 5.25 -0.35 -17.87
CA THR A 226 3.81 -0.14 -17.64
C THR A 226 3.08 -1.44 -17.31
N LEU A 227 3.46 -2.55 -17.96
CA LEU A 227 2.93 -3.88 -17.61
C LEU A 227 3.40 -4.33 -16.22
N VAL A 228 4.66 -4.03 -15.87
CA VAL A 228 5.19 -4.31 -14.52
C VAL A 228 4.47 -3.47 -13.46
N ASP A 229 4.16 -2.19 -13.71
CA ASP A 229 3.38 -1.33 -12.79
C ASP A 229 2.06 -2.01 -12.41
N THR A 230 1.30 -2.45 -13.41
CA THR A 230 0.00 -3.08 -13.20
C THR A 230 0.11 -4.44 -12.53
N ALA A 231 1.10 -5.25 -12.92
CA ALA A 231 1.34 -6.56 -12.30
C ALA A 231 1.75 -6.43 -10.82
N VAL A 232 2.60 -5.46 -10.48
CA VAL A 232 3.00 -5.16 -9.09
C VAL A 232 1.81 -4.70 -8.28
N ALA A 233 1.03 -3.73 -8.78
CA ALA A 233 -0.17 -3.24 -8.10
C ALA A 233 -1.21 -4.35 -7.85
N GLN A 234 -1.35 -5.29 -8.80
CA GLN A 234 -2.22 -6.45 -8.63
C GLN A 234 -1.70 -7.40 -7.53
N LEU A 235 -0.39 -7.64 -7.45
CA LEU A 235 0.22 -8.44 -6.39
C LEU A 235 0.09 -7.78 -5.01
N ASP A 236 0.21 -6.46 -4.92
CA ASP A 236 0.03 -5.73 -3.66
C ASP A 236 -1.44 -5.80 -3.18
N ALA A 237 -2.41 -5.67 -4.10
CA ALA A 237 -3.83 -5.86 -3.78
C ALA A 237 -4.13 -7.30 -3.32
N LEU A 238 -3.56 -8.30 -4.00
CA LEU A 238 -3.68 -9.71 -3.61
C LEU A 238 -3.02 -9.98 -2.26
N THR A 239 -1.88 -9.35 -1.96
CA THR A 239 -1.19 -9.45 -0.66
C THR A 239 -2.08 -8.90 0.45
N THR A 240 -2.69 -7.73 0.23
CA THR A 240 -3.63 -7.11 1.17
C THR A 240 -4.84 -8.02 1.40
N LEU A 241 -5.37 -8.62 0.34
CA LEU A 241 -6.48 -9.57 0.45
C LEU A 241 -6.08 -10.80 1.27
N CYS A 242 -4.92 -11.41 1.02
CA CYS A 242 -4.41 -12.52 1.83
C CYS A 242 -4.35 -12.15 3.31
N ASN A 243 -3.83 -10.97 3.65
CA ASN A 243 -3.73 -10.52 5.04
C ASN A 243 -5.11 -10.43 5.70
N LEU A 244 -6.15 -10.02 4.98
CA LEU A 244 -7.54 -10.02 5.49
C LEU A 244 -8.12 -11.43 5.63
N LEU A 245 -7.78 -12.35 4.72
CA LEU A 245 -8.24 -13.74 4.80
C LEU A 245 -7.62 -14.51 5.98
N THR A 246 -6.60 -13.97 6.66
CA THR A 246 -6.07 -14.60 7.89
C THR A 246 -7.10 -14.61 9.04
N TYR A 247 -8.09 -13.70 9.02
CA TYR A 247 -9.19 -13.66 10.00
C TYR A 247 -10.27 -14.74 9.76
N ASP A 248 -10.44 -15.19 8.51
CA ASP A 248 -11.31 -16.31 8.13
C ASP A 248 -10.63 -17.17 7.04
N PRO A 249 -9.67 -18.04 7.43
CA PRO A 249 -8.78 -18.72 6.49
C PRO A 249 -9.44 -19.79 5.61
N GLY A 250 -10.76 -19.96 5.64
CA GLY A 250 -11.48 -20.92 4.78
C GLY A 250 -12.12 -20.34 3.53
N VAL A 251 -12.39 -19.03 3.51
CA VAL A 251 -13.23 -18.37 2.50
C VAL A 251 -12.35 -17.58 1.51
N GLY A 252 -12.66 -17.61 0.21
CA GLY A 252 -12.01 -16.76 -0.79
C GLY A 252 -10.60 -17.19 -1.25
N LEU A 253 -9.96 -18.17 -0.60
CA LEU A 253 -8.60 -18.61 -0.97
C LEU A 253 -8.49 -19.14 -2.42
N ASN A 254 -9.50 -19.89 -2.89
CA ASN A 254 -9.51 -20.40 -4.26
C ASN A 254 -9.48 -19.26 -5.31
N TRP A 255 -10.12 -18.13 -4.99
CA TRP A 255 -10.13 -16.95 -5.86
C TRP A 255 -8.74 -16.32 -5.93
N VAL A 256 -8.03 -16.23 -4.80
CA VAL A 256 -6.63 -15.74 -4.77
C VAL A 256 -5.72 -16.65 -5.60
N GLU A 257 -5.83 -17.96 -5.43
CA GLU A 257 -5.03 -18.94 -6.20
C GLU A 257 -5.32 -18.85 -7.71
N GLU A 258 -6.60 -18.71 -8.10
CA GLU A 258 -7.02 -18.58 -9.49
C GLU A 258 -6.46 -17.33 -10.17
N TYR A 259 -6.60 -16.16 -9.52
CA TYR A 259 -6.15 -14.88 -10.09
C TYR A 259 -4.63 -14.69 -10.05
N SER A 260 -3.92 -15.33 -9.11
CA SER A 260 -2.48 -15.15 -8.96
C SER A 260 -1.63 -16.16 -9.75
N SER A 261 -2.14 -17.36 -10.07
CA SER A 261 -1.32 -18.45 -10.61
C SER A 261 -0.65 -18.09 -11.95
N ASP A 262 -1.41 -17.64 -12.95
CA ASP A 262 -0.84 -17.30 -14.27
C ASP A 262 0.05 -16.04 -14.19
N LEU A 263 -0.39 -15.07 -13.39
CA LEU A 263 0.35 -13.84 -13.12
C LEU A 263 1.77 -14.14 -12.60
N LEU A 264 1.86 -14.97 -11.57
CA LEU A 264 3.13 -15.34 -10.91
C LEU A 264 4.00 -16.28 -11.74
N GLN A 265 3.39 -17.28 -12.38
CA GLN A 265 4.16 -18.33 -13.05
C GLN A 265 4.70 -17.90 -14.41
N LYS A 266 3.97 -17.05 -15.14
CA LYS A 266 4.28 -16.76 -16.54
C LYS A 266 4.41 -15.27 -16.81
N LYS A 267 3.37 -14.50 -16.51
CA LYS A 267 3.24 -13.12 -16.99
C LYS A 267 4.30 -12.18 -16.41
N ILE A 268 4.47 -12.17 -15.08
CA ILE A 268 5.39 -11.23 -14.44
C ILE A 268 6.85 -11.43 -14.88
N SER A 269 7.29 -12.68 -15.03
CA SER A 269 8.64 -12.99 -15.53
C SER A 269 8.83 -12.46 -16.96
N ALA A 270 7.82 -12.62 -17.82
CA ALA A 270 7.86 -12.13 -19.19
C ALA A 270 7.81 -10.59 -19.30
N TYR A 271 7.13 -9.89 -18.38
CA TYR A 271 7.12 -8.43 -18.36
C TYR A 271 8.42 -7.85 -17.83
N VAL A 272 9.02 -8.52 -16.85
CA VAL A 272 10.28 -8.07 -16.26
C VAL A 272 11.45 -8.25 -17.23
N GLU A 273 11.42 -9.29 -18.07
CA GLU A 273 12.38 -9.48 -19.14
C GLU A 273 12.37 -8.26 -20.11
N GLY A 274 13.47 -7.51 -20.13
CA GLY A 274 13.61 -6.28 -20.91
C GLY A 274 13.14 -5.00 -20.20
N SER A 275 12.71 -5.09 -18.94
CA SER A 275 12.45 -3.93 -18.05
C SER A 275 13.67 -3.63 -17.16
N ASN A 276 13.69 -2.47 -16.51
CA ASN A 276 14.62 -2.15 -15.42
C ASN A 276 14.02 -2.37 -14.01
N ARG A 277 12.89 -3.08 -13.93
CA ARG A 277 12.03 -3.15 -12.73
C ARG A 277 12.03 -4.50 -12.03
N GLN A 278 13.08 -5.29 -12.25
CA GLN A 278 13.25 -6.61 -11.63
C GLN A 278 13.14 -6.57 -10.12
N TYR A 279 13.70 -5.53 -9.48
CA TYR A 279 13.69 -5.39 -8.03
C TYR A 279 12.27 -5.29 -7.47
N GLU A 280 11.49 -4.35 -7.97
CA GLU A 280 10.11 -4.08 -7.52
C GLU A 280 9.21 -5.30 -7.73
N ALA A 281 9.31 -5.93 -8.91
CA ALA A 281 8.58 -7.16 -9.20
C ALA A 281 8.98 -8.32 -8.26
N SER A 282 10.27 -8.50 -7.98
CA SER A 282 10.75 -9.52 -7.05
C SER A 282 10.28 -9.26 -5.62
N LEU A 283 10.29 -8.01 -5.17
CA LEU A 283 9.81 -7.63 -3.83
C LEU A 283 8.31 -7.86 -3.68
N ALA A 284 7.50 -7.43 -4.65
CA ALA A 284 6.05 -7.66 -4.64
C ALA A 284 5.70 -9.16 -4.65
N ARG A 285 6.42 -9.96 -5.45
CA ARG A 285 6.29 -11.43 -5.43
C ARG A 285 6.63 -12.03 -4.08
N ALA A 286 7.69 -11.56 -3.43
CA ALA A 286 8.10 -12.05 -2.12
C ALA A 286 7.05 -11.73 -1.05
N LYS A 287 6.53 -10.49 -1.02
CA LYS A 287 5.44 -10.05 -0.14
C LYS A 287 4.20 -10.95 -0.33
N PHE A 288 3.73 -11.11 -1.57
CA PHE A 288 2.56 -11.92 -1.88
C PHE A 288 2.75 -13.41 -1.51
N ALA A 289 3.88 -14.02 -1.87
CA ALA A 289 4.14 -15.43 -1.59
C ALA A 289 4.12 -15.74 -0.09
N CYS A 290 4.66 -14.83 0.73
CA CYS A 290 4.64 -14.96 2.19
C CYS A 290 3.22 -14.82 2.76
N ALA A 291 2.45 -13.82 2.31
CA ALA A 291 1.07 -13.61 2.75
C ALA A 291 0.15 -14.79 2.34
N LEU A 292 0.30 -15.29 1.11
CA LEU A 292 -0.44 -16.48 0.65
C LEU A 292 -0.10 -17.71 1.50
N ASN A 293 1.18 -17.94 1.80
CA ASN A 293 1.56 -19.09 2.63
C ASN A 293 1.10 -18.96 4.08
N GLU A 294 0.96 -17.75 4.61
CA GLU A 294 0.33 -17.55 5.91
C GLU A 294 -1.12 -18.06 5.91
N VAL A 295 -1.92 -17.66 4.93
CA VAL A 295 -3.32 -18.11 4.80
C VAL A 295 -3.40 -19.62 4.55
N LEU A 296 -2.52 -20.16 3.70
CA LEU A 296 -2.42 -21.61 3.46
C LEU A 296 -2.08 -22.36 4.76
N TYR A 297 -1.22 -21.81 5.61
CA TYR A 297 -0.85 -22.44 6.87
C TYR A 297 -2.02 -22.38 7.86
N ARG A 298 -2.62 -21.19 8.04
CA ARG A 298 -3.79 -20.98 8.92
C ARG A 298 -5.03 -21.77 8.48
N SER A 299 -5.09 -22.20 7.22
CA SER A 299 -6.15 -23.05 6.69
C SER A 299 -5.82 -24.55 6.71
N GLY A 300 -4.64 -24.93 7.21
CA GLY A 300 -4.17 -26.31 7.24
C GLY A 300 -3.84 -26.90 5.87
N ARG A 301 -3.64 -26.07 4.84
CA ARG A 301 -3.31 -26.49 3.45
C ARG A 301 -1.81 -26.57 3.18
N THR A 302 -0.97 -26.07 4.08
CA THR A 302 0.50 -26.21 3.99
C THR A 302 1.11 -26.50 5.36
N GLU A 303 2.32 -27.06 5.36
CA GLU A 303 3.05 -27.45 6.57
C GLU A 303 4.04 -26.35 7.01
N VAL A 304 4.48 -26.42 8.27
CA VAL A 304 5.38 -25.41 8.86
C VAL A 304 6.72 -25.30 8.12
N ASP A 305 7.27 -26.42 7.66
CA ASP A 305 8.51 -26.46 6.87
C ASP A 305 8.34 -25.74 5.53
N THR A 306 7.23 -25.96 4.84
CA THR A 306 6.92 -25.30 3.56
C THR A 306 6.70 -23.81 3.75
N TYR A 307 5.97 -23.41 4.79
CA TYR A 307 5.74 -21.99 5.07
C TYR A 307 7.06 -21.26 5.37
N TYR A 308 7.88 -21.79 6.28
CA TYR A 308 9.18 -21.19 6.60
C TYR A 308 10.13 -21.18 5.38
N GLY A 309 10.16 -22.28 4.63
CA GLY A 309 10.96 -22.40 3.39
C GLY A 309 10.56 -21.38 2.32
N THR A 310 9.27 -21.07 2.20
CA THR A 310 8.78 -20.04 1.28
C THR A 310 9.29 -18.66 1.67
N ILE A 311 9.27 -18.30 2.96
CA ILE A 311 9.78 -17.01 3.43
C ILE A 311 11.29 -16.90 3.17
N ALA A 312 12.04 -17.96 3.51
CA ALA A 312 13.49 -17.99 3.34
C ALA A 312 13.91 -17.88 1.86
N SER A 313 13.17 -18.51 0.95
CA SER A 313 13.45 -18.43 -0.49
C SER A 313 13.00 -17.09 -1.10
N SER A 314 11.83 -16.58 -0.69
CA SER A 314 11.26 -15.31 -1.19
C SER A 314 12.13 -14.09 -0.84
N PHE A 315 12.66 -14.05 0.39
CA PHE A 315 13.59 -13.03 0.85
C PHE A 315 15.05 -13.53 0.88
N GLY A 316 15.37 -14.40 -0.07
CA GLY A 316 16.67 -15.03 -0.26
C GLY A 316 17.74 -14.08 -0.83
N PRO A 317 18.91 -14.62 -1.22
CA PRO A 317 20.04 -13.82 -1.68
C PRO A 317 19.80 -13.10 -3.02
N ASP A 318 18.82 -13.56 -3.81
CA ASP A 318 18.50 -12.98 -5.11
C ASP A 318 17.70 -11.66 -5.02
N LEU A 319 17.24 -11.29 -3.81
CA LEU A 319 16.55 -10.02 -3.54
C LEU A 319 17.39 -9.16 -2.59
N ASP A 320 18.10 -8.17 -3.15
CA ASP A 320 18.96 -7.26 -2.37
C ASP A 320 18.15 -6.15 -1.69
N LEU A 321 17.92 -6.31 -0.38
CA LEU A 321 17.23 -5.32 0.46
C LEU A 321 18.18 -4.33 1.16
N SER A 322 19.48 -4.37 0.88
CA SER A 322 20.48 -3.66 1.69
C SER A 322 20.31 -2.14 1.72
N ALA A 323 19.68 -1.57 0.69
CA ALA A 323 19.39 -0.15 0.55
C ALA A 323 17.89 0.20 0.69
N ASP A 324 17.03 -0.78 1.01
CA ASP A 324 15.58 -0.58 1.09
C ASP A 324 15.06 -0.79 2.52
N PRO A 325 14.79 0.29 3.27
CA PRO A 325 14.20 0.20 4.60
C PRO A 325 12.83 -0.49 4.60
N GLU A 326 11.99 -0.23 3.60
CA GLU A 326 10.63 -0.77 3.54
C GLU A 326 10.65 -2.27 3.22
N GLY A 327 11.47 -2.70 2.27
CA GLY A 327 11.66 -4.11 1.97
C GLY A 327 12.26 -4.89 3.14
N LEU A 328 13.18 -4.29 3.91
CA LEU A 328 13.68 -4.87 5.16
C LEU A 328 12.59 -4.99 6.23
N CYS A 329 11.70 -4.00 6.36
CA CYS A 329 10.55 -4.09 7.26
C CYS A 329 9.58 -5.18 6.80
N SER A 330 9.28 -5.24 5.50
CA SER A 330 8.41 -6.25 4.89
C SER A 330 8.92 -7.68 5.14
N LYS A 331 10.25 -7.87 5.07
CA LYS A 331 10.88 -9.14 5.45
C LYS A 331 10.68 -9.46 6.92
N ALA A 332 10.84 -8.47 7.80
CA ALA A 332 10.63 -8.65 9.23
C ALA A 332 9.16 -8.99 9.55
N ASP A 333 8.22 -8.32 8.90
CA ASP A 333 6.79 -8.54 9.07
C ASP A 333 6.42 -9.97 8.66
N ALA A 334 6.89 -10.46 7.51
CA ALA A 334 6.67 -11.85 7.09
C ALA A 334 7.20 -12.89 8.10
N LEU A 335 8.35 -12.62 8.72
CA LEU A 335 8.96 -13.48 9.74
C LEU A 335 8.22 -13.43 11.09
N VAL A 336 7.67 -12.26 11.45
CA VAL A 336 6.83 -12.08 12.65
C VAL A 336 5.47 -12.75 12.44
N SER A 337 4.84 -12.56 11.28
CA SER A 337 3.62 -13.26 10.85
C SER A 337 3.77 -14.77 10.94
N PHE A 338 4.89 -15.33 10.48
CA PHE A 338 5.19 -16.75 10.64
C PHE A 338 5.17 -17.20 12.10
N ASN A 339 5.80 -16.43 12.99
CA ASN A 339 5.78 -16.71 14.41
C ASN A 339 4.36 -16.65 14.98
N THR A 340 3.56 -15.64 14.62
CA THR A 340 2.18 -15.48 15.07
C THR A 340 1.30 -16.64 14.59
N ALA A 341 1.32 -16.96 13.29
CA ALA A 341 0.53 -18.06 12.74
C ALA A 341 0.87 -19.41 13.38
N THR A 342 2.17 -19.68 13.64
CA THR A 342 2.62 -20.90 14.33
C THR A 342 2.29 -20.88 15.83
N THR A 343 2.06 -19.71 16.43
CA THR A 343 1.56 -19.58 17.81
C THR A 343 0.09 -19.91 17.89
N ASP A 344 -0.69 -19.47 16.89
CA ASP A 344 -2.14 -19.66 16.83
C ASP A 344 -2.51 -21.09 16.43
N GLN A 345 -1.76 -21.67 15.51
CA GLN A 345 -1.95 -23.05 15.02
C GLN A 345 -0.68 -23.90 15.15
N PRO A 346 -0.22 -24.15 16.38
CA PRO A 346 0.96 -24.98 16.61
C PRO A 346 0.71 -26.42 16.15
N PRO A 347 1.71 -27.08 15.52
CA PRO A 347 1.56 -28.45 15.01
C PRO A 347 1.66 -29.49 16.14
N TYR A 348 0.85 -29.38 17.20
CA TYR A 348 0.88 -30.27 18.37
C TYR A 348 0.61 -31.74 18.07
N HIS A 349 -0.01 -32.04 16.93
CA HIS A 349 -0.31 -33.40 16.51
C HIS A 349 0.95 -34.16 16.04
N ASP A 350 2.03 -33.45 15.71
CA ASP A 350 3.31 -34.02 15.31
C ASP A 350 4.44 -33.46 16.20
N PRO A 351 4.96 -34.27 17.15
CA PRO A 351 6.04 -33.85 18.04
C PRO A 351 7.33 -33.43 17.31
N GLU A 352 7.62 -34.02 16.14
CA GLU A 352 8.79 -33.66 15.35
C GLU A 352 8.60 -32.29 14.70
N ALA A 353 7.44 -32.09 14.05
CA ALA A 353 7.08 -30.79 13.46
C ALA A 353 6.99 -29.70 14.52
N PHE A 354 6.46 -30.00 15.71
CA PHE A 354 6.44 -29.08 16.84
C PHE A 354 7.87 -28.68 17.26
N GLY A 355 8.76 -29.65 17.45
CA GLY A 355 10.16 -29.37 17.79
C GLY A 355 10.88 -28.51 16.74
N LYS A 356 10.68 -28.81 15.44
CA LYS A 356 11.21 -28.00 14.33
C LYS A 356 10.63 -26.59 14.33
N SER A 357 9.33 -26.45 14.55
CA SER A 357 8.63 -25.16 14.56
C SER A 357 9.23 -24.19 15.58
N LEU A 358 9.61 -24.66 16.77
CA LEU A 358 10.28 -23.82 17.78
C LEU A 358 11.63 -23.29 17.29
N GLY A 359 12.40 -24.14 16.62
CA GLY A 359 13.67 -23.76 15.98
C GLY A 359 13.47 -22.72 14.88
N PHE A 360 12.49 -22.93 13.99
CA PHE A 360 12.17 -21.98 12.93
C PHE A 360 11.66 -20.65 13.47
N ARG A 361 10.78 -20.65 14.50
CA ARG A 361 10.29 -19.42 15.14
C ARG A 361 11.44 -18.61 15.75
N TRP A 362 12.37 -19.27 16.44
CA TRP A 362 13.56 -18.60 16.96
C TRP A 362 14.42 -17.98 15.87
N GLN A 363 14.68 -18.71 14.78
CA GLN A 363 15.44 -18.20 13.63
C GLN A 363 14.71 -17.03 12.96
N ALA A 364 13.41 -17.15 12.74
CA ALA A 364 12.58 -16.13 12.11
C ALA A 364 12.60 -14.82 12.91
N LEU A 365 12.35 -14.89 14.22
CA LEU A 365 12.37 -13.69 15.07
C LEU A 365 13.77 -13.07 15.18
N SER A 366 14.83 -13.89 15.20
CA SER A 366 16.21 -13.38 15.17
C SER A 366 16.49 -12.64 13.87
N ALA A 367 16.10 -13.21 12.74
CA ALA A 367 16.25 -12.60 11.42
C ALA A 367 15.38 -11.34 11.24
N ALA A 368 14.19 -11.29 11.86
CA ALA A 368 13.34 -10.10 11.90
C ALA A 368 14.02 -8.94 12.64
N VAL A 369 14.58 -9.20 13.83
CA VAL A 369 15.36 -8.19 14.58
C VAL A 369 16.56 -7.69 13.77
N ASP A 370 17.26 -8.58 13.06
CA ASP A 370 18.39 -8.20 12.20
C ASP A 370 17.95 -7.32 11.03
N ALA A 371 16.85 -7.66 10.36
CA ALA A 371 16.29 -6.88 9.26
C ALA A 371 15.85 -5.48 9.72
N LEU A 372 15.10 -5.39 10.82
CA LEU A 372 14.68 -4.11 11.41
C LEU A 372 15.88 -3.29 11.90
N THR A 373 16.92 -3.94 12.42
CA THR A 373 18.16 -3.25 12.81
C THR A 373 18.86 -2.66 11.60
N LYS A 374 18.89 -3.36 10.47
CA LYS A 374 19.44 -2.82 9.20
C LYS A 374 18.57 -1.67 8.70
N ALA A 375 17.24 -1.83 8.68
CA ALA A 375 16.30 -0.78 8.26
C ALA A 375 16.50 0.51 9.06
N SER A 376 16.58 0.42 10.39
CA SER A 376 16.76 1.58 11.29
C SER A 376 18.06 2.36 11.09
N LYS A 377 19.03 1.80 10.35
CA LYS A 377 20.33 2.45 10.07
C LYS A 377 20.37 3.14 8.72
N LEU A 378 19.37 2.93 7.87
CA LEU A 378 19.31 3.55 6.56
C LEU A 378 18.83 5.01 6.67
N PRO A 379 19.39 5.93 5.86
CA PRO A 379 19.10 7.35 5.97
C PRO A 379 17.65 7.70 5.59
N ASP A 380 17.07 6.94 4.68
CA ASP A 380 15.72 7.17 4.13
C ASP A 380 14.65 6.36 4.89
N ALA A 381 15.00 5.78 6.04
CA ALA A 381 14.05 5.05 6.86
C ALA A 381 13.02 6.00 7.48
N GLU A 382 11.79 5.92 6.98
CA GLU A 382 10.65 6.60 7.58
C GLU A 382 10.15 5.83 8.82
N ASN A 383 9.37 6.49 9.68
CA ASN A 383 8.73 5.88 10.85
C ASN A 383 9.68 5.12 11.80
N LEU A 384 10.89 5.65 12.02
CA LEU A 384 11.88 5.07 12.94
C LEU A 384 11.31 4.65 14.31
N PRO A 385 10.39 5.40 14.96
CA PRO A 385 9.76 4.92 16.20
C PRO A 385 9.06 3.56 16.05
N LYS A 386 8.31 3.34 14.97
CA LYS A 386 7.62 2.06 14.70
C LYS A 386 8.62 0.92 14.47
N ILE A 387 9.70 1.17 13.73
CA ILE A 387 10.78 0.18 13.52
C ILE A 387 11.38 -0.24 14.88
N HIS A 388 11.59 0.71 15.79
CA HIS A 388 12.09 0.41 17.13
C HIS A 388 11.08 -0.33 18.01
N ILE A 389 9.78 -0.02 17.92
CA ILE A 389 8.73 -0.78 18.60
C ILE A 389 8.73 -2.24 18.11
N ALA A 390 8.73 -2.45 16.79
CA ALA A 390 8.75 -3.79 16.18
C ALA A 390 9.98 -4.62 16.62
N ARG A 391 11.14 -3.98 16.81
CA ARG A 391 12.33 -4.65 17.37
C ARG A 391 12.10 -5.11 18.80
N GLY A 392 11.46 -4.29 19.62
CA GLY A 392 11.09 -4.65 20.99
C GLY A 392 10.11 -5.82 21.01
N ASP A 393 9.08 -5.76 20.15
CA ASP A 393 8.03 -6.77 20.03
C ASP A 393 8.58 -8.13 19.58
N ALA A 394 9.57 -8.13 18.67
CA ALA A 394 10.26 -9.34 18.26
C ALA A 394 11.11 -9.95 19.40
N GLU A 395 11.76 -9.14 20.24
CA GLU A 395 12.49 -9.64 21.41
C GLU A 395 11.54 -10.16 22.51
N MET A 396 10.39 -9.50 22.71
CA MET A 396 9.32 -10.01 23.60
C MET A 396 8.81 -11.37 23.11
N SER A 397 8.62 -11.54 21.79
CA SER A 397 8.23 -12.81 21.19
C SER A 397 9.29 -13.90 21.39
N ARG A 398 10.58 -13.55 21.28
CA ARG A 398 11.69 -14.48 21.56
C ARG A 398 11.74 -14.86 23.04
N TRP A 399 11.50 -13.92 23.94
CA TRP A 399 11.40 -14.20 25.37
C TRP A 399 10.23 -15.15 25.67
N LYS A 400 9.07 -14.92 25.03
CA LYS A 400 7.87 -15.72 25.22
C LYS A 400 8.06 -17.19 24.83
N LEU A 401 8.90 -17.49 23.84
CA LEU A 401 9.27 -18.86 23.47
C LEU A 401 9.90 -19.65 24.64
N GLY A 402 10.47 -18.98 25.64
CA GLY A 402 11.06 -19.64 26.81
C GLY A 402 10.04 -20.06 27.87
N LEU A 403 8.80 -19.57 27.78
CA LEU A 403 7.73 -19.83 28.73
C LEU A 403 6.86 -21.00 28.26
N SER A 404 6.06 -21.53 29.18
CA SER A 404 5.00 -22.49 28.84
C SER A 404 4.00 -21.87 27.85
N PRO A 405 3.50 -22.61 26.85
CA PRO A 405 3.72 -24.04 26.59
C PRO A 405 4.92 -24.36 25.67
N TRP A 406 5.76 -23.39 25.34
CA TRP A 406 6.80 -23.52 24.31
C TRP A 406 8.14 -24.05 24.86
N GLU A 407 8.55 -23.55 26.04
CA GLU A 407 9.71 -24.03 26.82
C GLU A 407 11.00 -24.19 26.00
N TYR A 408 11.24 -23.31 25.03
CA TYR A 408 12.40 -23.38 24.15
C TYR A 408 13.68 -23.00 24.89
N GLY A 409 14.63 -23.94 24.98
CA GLY A 409 15.81 -23.81 25.84
C GLY A 409 16.68 -22.57 25.57
N MET A 410 16.86 -22.17 24.30
CA MET A 410 17.64 -20.96 23.97
C MET A 410 16.97 -19.68 24.48
N ALA A 411 15.64 -19.61 24.44
CA ALA A 411 14.89 -18.47 24.95
C ALA A 411 14.95 -18.41 26.49
N GLN A 412 14.88 -19.55 27.18
CA GLN A 412 15.04 -19.63 28.64
C GLN A 412 16.43 -19.14 29.07
N GLN A 413 17.49 -19.60 28.41
CA GLN A 413 18.87 -19.23 28.72
C GLN A 413 19.13 -17.73 28.53
N ASN A 414 18.48 -17.11 27.55
CA ASN A 414 18.68 -15.70 27.21
C ASN A 414 17.59 -14.77 27.77
N GLY A 415 16.63 -15.27 28.57
CA GLY A 415 15.40 -14.55 28.92
C GLY A 415 15.62 -13.14 29.48
N VAL A 416 16.57 -12.97 30.40
CA VAL A 416 16.93 -11.66 30.99
C VAL A 416 17.49 -10.71 29.93
N ILE A 417 18.34 -11.22 29.02
CA ILE A 417 18.95 -10.41 27.96
C ILE A 417 17.87 -9.95 26.97
N LEU A 418 16.95 -10.84 26.59
CA LEU A 418 15.86 -10.55 25.67
C LEU A 418 14.95 -9.43 26.23
N LEU A 419 14.58 -9.50 27.51
CA LEU A 419 13.80 -8.44 28.17
C LEU A 419 14.55 -7.09 28.18
N ARG A 420 15.85 -7.08 28.45
CA ARG A 420 16.67 -5.84 28.43
C ARG A 420 16.81 -5.25 27.04
N ASN A 421 16.90 -6.09 26.02
CA ASN A 421 16.90 -5.65 24.63
C ASN A 421 15.56 -5.01 24.28
N ALA A 422 14.44 -5.66 24.63
CA ALA A 422 13.10 -5.12 24.41
C ALA A 422 12.93 -3.73 25.07
N GLN A 423 13.29 -3.60 26.34
CA GLN A 423 13.30 -2.31 27.05
C GLN A 423 14.13 -1.24 26.33
N THR A 424 15.32 -1.60 25.85
CA THR A 424 16.21 -0.67 25.14
C THR A 424 15.56 -0.17 23.85
N TYR A 425 14.92 -1.05 23.09
CA TYR A 425 14.25 -0.69 21.85
C TYR A 425 13.00 0.17 22.09
N TYR A 426 12.15 -0.21 23.05
CA TYR A 426 10.97 0.58 23.42
C TYR A 426 11.32 1.99 23.94
N ARG A 427 12.36 2.10 24.77
CA ARG A 427 12.87 3.41 25.21
C ARG A 427 13.37 4.26 24.05
N GLY A 428 14.08 3.63 23.10
CA GLY A 428 14.55 4.28 21.88
C GLY A 428 13.39 4.79 21.03
N ALA A 429 12.35 3.97 20.84
CA ALA A 429 11.13 4.36 20.14
C ALA A 429 10.46 5.57 20.79
N ALA A 430 10.25 5.54 22.10
CA ALA A 430 9.61 6.64 22.82
C ALA A 430 10.40 7.96 22.73
N ALA A 431 11.74 7.88 22.77
CA ALA A 431 12.59 9.06 22.63
C ALA A 431 12.52 9.67 21.22
N LEU A 432 12.49 8.83 20.18
CA LEU A 432 12.34 9.26 18.79
C LEU A 432 10.93 9.84 18.54
N ALA A 433 9.90 9.14 19.01
CA ALA A 433 8.52 9.56 18.88
C ALA A 433 8.27 10.93 19.52
N ARG A 434 8.81 11.16 20.72
CA ARG A 434 8.74 12.47 21.39
C ARG A 434 9.39 13.58 20.58
N ARG A 435 10.54 13.29 19.94
CA ARG A 435 11.25 14.25 19.08
C ARG A 435 10.41 14.58 17.84
N ASP A 436 9.75 13.58 17.28
CA ASP A 436 9.00 13.68 16.02
C ASP A 436 7.55 14.14 16.22
N GLY A 437 7.08 14.21 17.47
CA GLY A 437 5.71 14.62 17.83
C GLY A 437 4.67 13.50 17.68
N SER A 438 5.11 12.24 17.58
CA SER A 438 4.26 11.07 17.38
C SER A 438 3.76 10.54 18.73
N ALA A 439 2.64 11.07 19.20
CA ALA A 439 2.13 10.80 20.55
C ALA A 439 1.77 9.32 20.79
N GLU A 440 1.33 8.62 19.74
CA GLU A 440 0.93 7.22 19.83
C GLU A 440 2.15 6.30 20.07
N GLU A 441 3.20 6.46 19.27
CA GLU A 441 4.43 5.69 19.41
C GLU A 441 5.21 6.08 20.69
N GLU A 442 5.08 7.32 21.16
CA GLU A 442 5.64 7.72 22.46
C GLU A 442 4.95 6.96 23.61
N ARG A 443 3.61 6.90 23.57
CA ARG A 443 2.80 6.14 24.53
C ARG A 443 3.20 4.67 24.52
N ASP A 444 3.23 4.04 23.35
CA ASP A 444 3.53 2.62 23.19
C ASP A 444 4.93 2.29 23.68
N GLY A 445 5.94 3.03 23.21
CA GLY A 445 7.31 2.82 23.65
C GLY A 445 7.48 3.00 25.17
N THR A 446 6.81 3.99 25.76
CA THR A 446 6.92 4.25 27.21
C THR A 446 6.27 3.14 28.04
N CYS A 447 5.06 2.73 27.66
CA CYS A 447 4.30 1.71 28.40
C CYS A 447 4.91 0.31 28.22
N LYS A 448 5.25 -0.08 26.98
CA LYS A 448 5.90 -1.38 26.70
C LYS A 448 7.26 -1.50 27.40
N GLU A 449 8.05 -0.40 27.47
CA GLU A 449 9.28 -0.39 28.27
C GLU A 449 9.01 -0.69 29.75
N ALA A 450 8.04 -0.03 30.36
CA ALA A 450 7.72 -0.18 31.78
C ALA A 450 7.21 -1.58 32.10
N ILE A 451 6.38 -2.17 31.22
CA ILE A 451 5.87 -3.54 31.38
C ILE A 451 7.02 -4.55 31.25
N ALA A 452 7.87 -4.43 30.22
CA ALA A 452 9.03 -5.31 30.06
C ALA A 452 10.00 -5.24 31.25
N ALA A 453 10.22 -4.04 31.81
CA ALA A 453 11.02 -3.85 33.03
C ALA A 453 10.38 -4.50 34.25
N ALA A 454 9.06 -4.38 34.41
CA ALA A 454 8.33 -4.99 35.52
C ALA A 454 8.34 -6.53 35.47
N ILE A 455 8.29 -7.11 34.27
CA ILE A 455 8.47 -8.56 34.04
C ILE A 455 9.87 -9.02 34.48
N GLU A 456 10.91 -8.21 34.23
CA GLU A 456 12.28 -8.48 34.73
C GLU A 456 12.39 -8.30 36.26
N GLY A 457 11.44 -7.61 36.89
CA GLY A 457 11.38 -7.37 38.34
C GLY A 457 11.54 -5.89 38.75
N HIS A 458 11.73 -4.98 37.80
CA HIS A 458 11.90 -3.54 38.03
C HIS A 458 10.57 -2.79 37.88
N LYS A 459 9.85 -2.59 39.00
CA LYS A 459 8.45 -2.10 39.00
C LYS A 459 8.29 -0.58 39.08
N GLU A 460 9.38 0.18 39.24
CA GLU A 460 9.32 1.61 39.54
C GLU A 460 8.61 2.42 38.44
N LYS A 461 8.98 2.17 37.18
CA LYS A 461 8.38 2.85 36.02
C LYS A 461 6.90 2.51 35.85
N LEU A 462 6.55 1.23 36.02
CA LEU A 462 5.18 0.78 35.92
C LEU A 462 4.31 1.43 37.01
N ALA A 463 4.80 1.48 38.25
CA ALA A 463 4.10 2.14 39.37
C ALA A 463 3.88 3.65 39.12
N GLN A 464 4.86 4.33 38.52
CA GLN A 464 4.71 5.72 38.11
C GLN A 464 3.59 5.88 37.06
N LEU A 465 3.60 5.05 36.00
CA LEU A 465 2.59 5.11 34.93
C LEU A 465 1.18 4.80 35.43
N LYS A 466 1.01 3.86 36.37
CA LYS A 466 -0.29 3.60 37.03
C LYS A 466 -0.87 4.88 37.67
N THR A 467 -0.02 5.80 38.10
CA THR A 467 -0.46 7.06 38.72
C THR A 467 -0.65 8.18 37.69
N THR A 468 0.28 8.30 36.72
CA THR A 468 0.33 9.46 35.83
C THR A 468 -0.43 9.28 34.52
N ALA A 469 -0.55 8.04 34.02
CA ALA A 469 -1.14 7.71 32.72
C ALA A 469 -1.85 6.33 32.76
N PRO A 470 -2.82 6.12 33.67
CA PRO A 470 -3.43 4.81 33.87
C PRO A 470 -4.22 4.32 32.66
N LYS A 471 -4.87 5.21 31.91
CA LYS A 471 -5.69 4.82 30.75
C LYS A 471 -4.81 4.33 29.61
N GLU A 472 -3.78 5.09 29.31
CA GLU A 472 -2.79 4.80 28.28
C GLU A 472 -2.06 3.49 28.58
N LEU A 473 -1.70 3.27 29.85
CA LEU A 473 -1.10 2.02 30.30
C LEU A 473 -2.04 0.83 30.12
N MET A 474 -3.33 0.97 30.47
CA MET A 474 -4.30 -0.10 30.27
C MET A 474 -4.47 -0.46 28.80
N THR A 475 -4.58 0.53 27.91
CA THR A 475 -4.67 0.28 26.46
C THR A 475 -3.46 -0.50 25.95
N VAL A 476 -2.24 -0.09 26.29
CA VAL A 476 -1.03 -0.81 25.86
C VAL A 476 -0.93 -2.19 26.51
N ALA A 477 -1.36 -2.35 27.75
CA ALA A 477 -1.36 -3.64 28.43
C ALA A 477 -2.33 -4.63 27.77
N GLU A 478 -3.54 -4.17 27.42
CA GLU A 478 -4.50 -4.93 26.63
C GLU A 478 -3.88 -5.34 25.29
N ASP A 479 -3.21 -4.42 24.59
CA ASP A 479 -2.51 -4.72 23.35
C ASP A 479 -1.47 -5.84 23.51
N MET A 480 -0.62 -5.77 24.55
CA MET A 480 0.40 -6.79 24.81
C MET A 480 -0.17 -8.16 25.20
N VAL A 481 -1.38 -8.20 25.77
CA VAL A 481 -2.09 -9.44 26.06
C VAL A 481 -2.66 -10.04 24.79
N GLU A 482 -3.27 -9.21 23.95
CA GLU A 482 -3.83 -9.63 22.66
C GLU A 482 -2.76 -10.13 21.70
N ASP A 483 -1.58 -9.51 21.68
CA ASP A 483 -0.43 -9.94 20.88
C ASP A 483 0.22 -11.23 21.45
N GLY A 484 -0.29 -11.77 22.56
CA GLY A 484 0.11 -13.04 23.15
C GLY A 484 1.43 -13.01 23.92
N TRP A 485 2.03 -11.83 24.13
CA TRP A 485 3.31 -11.71 24.84
C TRP A 485 3.14 -11.96 26.34
N VAL A 486 2.07 -11.44 26.93
CA VAL A 486 1.75 -11.61 28.36
C VAL A 486 0.37 -12.23 28.48
N THR A 487 0.16 -13.19 29.39
CA THR A 487 -1.20 -13.72 29.60
C THR A 487 -2.05 -12.71 30.37
N SER A 488 -3.38 -12.72 30.20
CA SER A 488 -4.27 -11.84 30.99
C SER A 488 -4.03 -11.98 32.51
N PRO A 489 -3.93 -13.20 33.09
CA PRO A 489 -3.61 -13.35 34.51
C PRO A 489 -2.25 -12.76 34.92
N ASP A 490 -1.22 -12.93 34.09
CA ASP A 490 0.12 -12.38 34.39
C ASP A 490 0.10 -10.84 34.31
N MET A 491 -0.62 -10.28 33.34
CA MET A 491 -0.77 -8.83 33.19
C MET A 491 -1.56 -8.25 34.36
N ASP A 492 -2.66 -8.89 34.77
CA ASP A 492 -3.43 -8.49 35.95
C ASP A 492 -2.57 -8.51 37.22
N ALA A 493 -1.72 -9.52 37.38
CA ALA A 493 -0.78 -9.61 38.49
C ALA A 493 0.29 -8.49 38.47
N LEU A 494 0.75 -8.07 37.29
CA LEU A 494 1.65 -6.92 37.14
C LEU A 494 0.94 -5.59 37.44
N LEU A 495 -0.33 -5.49 37.07
CA LEU A 495 -1.13 -4.27 37.19
C LEU A 495 -1.85 -4.09 38.54
N SER A 496 -2.00 -5.17 39.33
CA SER A 496 -2.29 -5.09 40.76
C SER A 496 -1.16 -4.41 41.54
#